data_AF-A0A956GV83-F1
#
_entry.id   AF-A0A956GV83-F1
#
_cell.length_a   1.000
_cell.length_b   1.000
_cell.length_c   1.000
_cell.angle_alpha   90.00
_cell.angle_beta   90.00
_cell.angle_gamma   90.00
#
_symmetry.space_group_name_H-M   'P 1'
#
loop_
_entity.id
_entity.type
_entity.pdbx_description
1 polymer ?
#
loop_
_entity_poly.entity_id
_entity_poly.type
_entity_poly.pdbx_seq_one_letter_code
_entity_poly.pdbx_strand_id
1 'polypeptide(L)'
;MAETKRSTTDHTLVMTGRLEEFKLADVLQVVGLSRQFTAVELRRQDGRVHGTVWVKAGRVIGARCGGADGRDAFYELFGPTPVVFVVSRLPEPNAYPAPLGSLAGLL
;
A
#
# COMPACT_ATOMS: atom_id res chain seq x y z
N MET A 1 -4.64 33.33 15.88
CA MET A 1 -3.91 33.35 14.60
C MET A 1 -2.95 32.17 14.58
N ALA A 2 -3.34 31.11 13.87
CA ALA A 2 -2.53 30.05 13.26
C ALA A 2 -3.41 28.80 13.11
N GLU A 3 -4.20 28.78 12.04
CA GLU A 3 -4.88 27.58 11.56
C GLU A 3 -3.83 26.56 11.13
N THR A 4 -3.87 25.39 11.77
CA THR A 4 -3.09 24.21 11.38
C THR A 4 -3.46 23.81 9.96
N LYS A 5 -2.58 24.15 9.01
CA LYS A 5 -2.68 23.81 7.59
C LYS A 5 -2.73 22.29 7.46
N ARG A 6 -3.93 21.72 7.35
CA ARG A 6 -4.11 20.34 6.88
C ARG A 6 -3.50 20.30 5.47
N SER A 7 -2.35 19.65 5.34
CA SER A 7 -1.82 19.31 4.03
C SER A 7 -2.84 18.38 3.38
N THR A 8 -3.61 18.89 2.42
CA THR A 8 -4.47 18.08 1.56
C THR A 8 -3.54 17.23 0.71
N THR A 9 -3.16 16.06 1.21
CA THR A 9 -2.43 15.07 0.42
C THR A 9 -3.36 14.67 -0.72
N ASP A 10 -3.06 15.11 -1.94
CA ASP A 10 -3.87 14.84 -3.13
C ASP A 10 -3.71 13.36 -3.54
N HIS A 11 -4.41 12.48 -2.84
CA HIS A 11 -4.50 11.08 -3.19
C HIS A 11 -5.91 10.78 -3.70
N THR A 12 -5.98 10.12 -4.85
CA THR A 12 -7.25 9.72 -5.44
C THR A 12 -7.58 8.30 -4.97
N LEU A 13 -8.69 8.12 -4.26
CA LEU A 13 -9.21 6.78 -3.96
C LEU A 13 -9.53 6.06 -5.28
N VAL A 14 -8.95 4.88 -5.46
CA VAL A 14 -9.16 4.05 -6.65
C VAL A 14 -10.19 2.97 -6.37
N MET A 15 -9.98 2.19 -5.31
CA MET A 15 -10.89 1.10 -4.92
C MET A 15 -10.72 0.73 -3.46
N THR A 16 -11.72 0.04 -2.92
CA THR A 16 -11.72 -0.55 -1.58
C THR A 16 -12.41 -1.91 -1.65
N GLY A 17 -12.02 -2.86 -0.81
CA GLY A 17 -12.61 -4.19 -0.79
C GLY A 17 -12.16 -5.02 0.41
N ARG A 18 -12.68 -6.25 0.49
CA ARG A 18 -12.41 -7.18 1.59
C ARG A 18 -11.40 -8.24 1.16
N LEU A 19 -10.46 -8.58 2.06
CA LEU A 19 -9.43 -9.59 1.81
C LEU A 19 -9.94 -11.03 1.88
N GLU A 20 -11.16 -11.23 2.40
CA GLU A 20 -11.86 -12.52 2.32
C GLU A 20 -12.30 -12.82 0.88
N GLU A 21 -12.65 -11.80 0.10
CA GLU A 21 -13.10 -11.88 -1.29
C GLU A 21 -11.93 -11.81 -2.29
N PHE A 22 -10.96 -10.92 -2.04
CA PHE A 22 -9.81 -10.71 -2.92
C PHE A 22 -8.51 -10.87 -2.14
N LYS A 23 -7.67 -11.84 -2.51
CA LYS A 23 -6.40 -12.04 -1.78
C LYS A 23 -5.45 -10.87 -2.04
N LEU A 24 -4.64 -10.54 -1.03
CA LEU A 24 -3.68 -9.43 -1.12
C LEU A 24 -2.75 -9.58 -2.33
N ALA A 25 -2.28 -10.79 -2.62
CA ALA A 25 -1.43 -11.08 -3.77
C ALA A 25 -2.11 -10.66 -5.09
N ASP A 26 -3.38 -11.02 -5.28
CA ASP A 26 -4.14 -10.69 -6.48
C ASP A 26 -4.34 -9.19 -6.63
N VAL A 27 -4.70 -8.51 -5.53
CA VAL A 27 -4.85 -7.04 -5.50
C VAL A 27 -3.53 -6.37 -5.91
N LEU A 28 -2.41 -6.79 -5.32
CA LEU A 28 -1.10 -6.23 -5.63
C LEU A 28 -0.67 -6.51 -7.08
N GLN A 29 -0.94 -7.71 -7.61
CA GLN A 29 -0.66 -8.04 -9.00
C GLN A 29 -1.42 -7.12 -9.95
N VAL A 30 -2.73 -6.93 -9.73
CA VAL A 30 -3.58 -6.05 -10.56
C VAL A 30 -3.11 -4.60 -10.47
N VAL A 31 -2.90 -4.07 -9.26
CA VAL A 31 -2.42 -2.70 -9.05
C VAL A 31 -1.04 -2.49 -9.69
N GLY A 32 -0.18 -3.51 -9.61
CA GLY A 32 1.15 -3.54 -10.19
C GLY A 32 1.19 -3.49 -11.72
N LEU A 33 0.11 -3.84 -12.43
CA LEU A 33 0.00 -3.68 -13.88
C LEU A 33 0.01 -2.20 -14.29
N SER A 34 -0.46 -1.33 -13.40
CA SER A 34 -0.44 0.11 -13.65
C SER A 34 0.96 0.69 -13.50
N ARG A 35 1.22 1.79 -14.22
CA ARG A 35 2.41 2.61 -14.02
C ARG A 35 2.19 3.73 -13.00
N GLN A 36 1.06 3.76 -12.32
CA GLN A 36 0.78 4.80 -11.32
C GLN A 36 1.53 4.49 -10.02
N PHE A 37 1.89 5.53 -9.28
CA PHE A 37 2.33 5.35 -7.91
C PHE A 37 1.11 5.16 -7.02
N THR A 38 1.06 4.03 -6.32
CA THR A 38 -0.12 3.62 -5.55
C THR A 38 0.26 3.19 -4.15
N ALA A 39 -0.61 3.46 -3.19
CA ALA A 39 -0.58 2.89 -1.86
C ALA A 39 -1.73 1.89 -1.73
N VAL A 40 -1.41 0.69 -1.25
CA VAL A 40 -2.36 -0.32 -0.81
C VAL A 40 -2.30 -0.36 0.70
N GLU A 41 -3.25 0.31 1.34
CA GLU A 41 -3.40 0.33 2.79
C GLU A 41 -4.29 -0.83 3.23
N LEU A 42 -3.80 -1.60 4.21
CA LEU A 42 -4.53 -2.70 4.80
C LEU A 42 -5.07 -2.28 6.16
N ARG A 43 -6.32 -2.61 6.44
CA ARG A 43 -7.03 -2.25 7.67
C ARG A 43 -7.53 -3.49 8.40
N ARG A 44 -7.51 -3.39 9.72
CA ARG A 44 -8.10 -4.36 10.65
C ARG A 44 -9.62 -4.19 10.70
N GLN A 45 -10.30 -5.13 11.36
CA GLN A 45 -11.76 -5.09 11.51
C GLN A 45 -12.24 -3.84 12.25
N ASP A 46 -11.44 -3.29 13.15
CA ASP A 46 -11.71 -2.03 13.86
C ASP A 46 -11.44 -0.77 13.01
N GLY A 47 -11.09 -0.95 11.73
CA GLY A 47 -10.79 0.12 10.78
C GLY A 47 -9.40 0.73 10.93
N ARG A 48 -8.60 0.33 11.93
CA ARG A 48 -7.24 0.82 12.10
C ARG A 48 -6.33 0.29 11.00
N VAL A 49 -5.39 1.12 10.58
CA VAL A 49 -4.36 0.73 9.62
C VAL A 49 -3.49 -0.38 10.23
N HIS A 50 -3.44 -1.52 9.55
CA HIS A 50 -2.52 -2.60 9.85
C HIS A 50 -1.14 -2.32 9.25
N GLY A 51 -1.13 -1.82 8.01
CA GLY A 51 0.07 -1.38 7.32
C GLY A 51 -0.20 -1.00 5.87
N THR A 52 0.86 -0.73 5.12
CA THR A 52 0.77 -0.17 3.77
C THR A 52 1.87 -0.73 2.88
N VAL A 53 1.53 -1.03 1.62
CA VAL A 53 2.49 -1.32 0.54
C VAL A 53 2.44 -0.19 -0.48
N TRP A 54 3.59 0.28 -0.93
CA TRP A 54 3.71 1.24 -2.02
C TRP A 54 4.20 0.55 -3.29
N VAL A 55 3.47 0.72 -4.39
CA VAL A 55 3.71 0.03 -5.66
C VAL A 55 3.83 1.04 -6.80
N LYS A 56 4.78 0.79 -7.71
CA LYS A 56 4.97 1.57 -8.94
C LYS A 56 5.58 0.69 -10.02
N ALA A 57 4.92 0.65 -11.18
CA ALA A 57 5.40 -0.05 -12.38
C ALA A 57 5.85 -1.50 -12.10
N GLY A 58 4.98 -2.28 -11.45
CA GLY A 58 5.25 -3.68 -11.08
C GLY A 58 6.31 -3.89 -10.00
N ARG A 59 6.77 -2.84 -9.32
CA ARG A 59 7.78 -2.91 -8.26
C ARG A 59 7.21 -2.48 -6.93
N VAL A 60 7.67 -3.14 -5.86
CA VAL A 60 7.41 -2.72 -4.49
C VAL A 60 8.43 -1.64 -4.14
N ILE A 61 7.95 -0.42 -3.96
CA ILE A 61 8.77 0.74 -3.59
C ILE A 61 9.10 0.68 -2.09
N GLY A 62 8.15 0.25 -1.28
CA GLY A 62 8.33 0.07 0.15
C GLY A 62 7.12 -0.62 0.78
N ALA A 63 7.26 -1.04 2.03
CA ALA A 63 6.15 -1.51 2.84
C ALA A 63 6.40 -1.15 4.31
N ARG A 64 5.32 -1.00 5.07
CA ARG A 64 5.33 -0.78 6.51
C ARG A 64 4.22 -1.58 7.18
N CYS A 65 4.53 -2.22 8.30
CA CYS A 65 3.58 -2.98 9.11
C CYS A 65 3.96 -2.84 10.58
N GLY A 66 3.10 -2.23 11.39
CA GLY A 66 3.43 -1.96 12.81
C GLY A 66 4.74 -1.16 12.97
N GLY A 67 5.75 -1.80 13.57
CA GLY A 67 7.09 -1.26 13.77
C GLY A 67 8.14 -1.76 12.77
N ALA A 68 7.76 -2.61 11.81
CA ALA A 68 8.62 -3.10 10.75
C ALA A 68 8.49 -2.23 9.49
N ASP A 69 9.57 -2.16 8.72
CA ASP A 69 9.64 -1.52 7.39
C ASP A 69 10.35 -2.44 6.39
N GLY A 70 10.19 -2.18 5.10
CA GLY A 70 10.90 -2.90 4.05
C GLY A 70 10.32 -4.29 3.76
N ARG A 71 11.18 -5.29 3.50
CA ARG A 71 10.73 -6.63 3.09
C ARG A 71 10.04 -7.39 4.23
N ASP A 72 10.53 -7.25 5.45
CA ASP A 72 9.92 -7.90 6.62
C ASP A 72 8.48 -7.41 6.81
N ALA A 73 8.29 -6.09 6.74
CA ALA A 73 6.96 -5.49 6.73
C ALA A 73 6.08 -5.97 5.58
N PHE A 74 6.65 -6.13 4.37
CA PHE A 74 5.91 -6.63 3.22
C PHE A 74 5.37 -8.04 3.49
N TYR A 75 6.19 -8.95 4.02
CA TYR A 75 5.77 -10.32 4.31
C TYR A 75 4.78 -10.40 5.47
N GLU A 76 4.92 -9.57 6.50
CA GLU A 76 3.97 -9.52 7.62
C GLU A 76 2.54 -9.17 7.19
N LEU A 77 2.38 -8.37 6.13
CA LEU A 77 1.06 -7.94 5.63
C LEU A 77 0.22 -9.10 5.04
N PHE A 78 0.84 -10.24 4.72
CA PHE A 78 0.14 -11.45 4.29
C PHE A 78 -0.44 -12.28 5.44
N GLY A 79 -0.21 -11.86 6.69
CA GLY A 79 -0.85 -12.48 7.84
C GLY A 79 -2.38 -12.34 7.85
N PRO A 80 -3.09 -13.03 8.75
CA PRO A 80 -4.56 -13.06 8.79
C PRO A 80 -5.21 -11.82 9.43
N THR A 81 -4.40 -10.86 9.90
CA THR A 81 -4.87 -9.69 10.67
C THR A 81 -5.63 -8.63 9.87
N PRO A 82 -5.23 -8.25 8.64
CA PRO A 82 -5.98 -7.29 7.84
C PRO A 82 -7.20 -7.96 7.20
N VAL A 83 -8.29 -7.21 7.12
CA VAL A 83 -9.56 -7.67 6.55
C VAL A 83 -10.03 -6.81 5.39
N VAL A 84 -9.53 -5.57 5.28
CA VAL A 84 -9.91 -4.60 4.24
C VAL A 84 -8.65 -4.06 3.57
N PHE A 85 -8.71 -3.86 2.27
CA PHE A 85 -7.70 -3.12 1.51
C PHE A 85 -8.30 -1.83 0.95
N VAL A 86 -7.48 -0.79 0.88
CA VAL A 86 -7.80 0.50 0.27
C VAL A 86 -6.68 0.86 -0.69
N VAL A 87 -7.00 1.02 -1.96
CA VAL A 87 -6.05 1.43 -3.00
C VAL A 87 -6.24 2.90 -3.29
N SER A 88 -5.15 3.66 -3.14
CA SER A 88 -5.11 5.08 -3.47
C SER A 88 -3.99 5.34 -4.46
N ARG A 89 -4.27 6.17 -5.47
CA ARG A 89 -3.22 6.75 -6.33
C ARG A 89 -2.59 7.93 -5.60
N LEU A 90 -1.28 7.92 -5.55
CA LEU A 90 -0.47 8.97 -4.95
C LEU A 90 0.15 9.87 -6.04
N PRO A 91 0.49 11.13 -5.70
CA PRO A 91 1.29 11.97 -6.57
C PRO A 91 2.72 11.42 -6.67
N GLU A 92 3.34 11.56 -7.85
CA GLU A 92 4.72 11.13 -8.05
C GLU A 92 5.68 11.97 -7.17
N PRO A 93 6.54 11.34 -6.34
CA PRO A 93 7.57 12.06 -5.61
C PRO A 93 8.70 12.50 -6.57
N ASN A 94 9.53 13.46 -6.11
CA ASN A 94 10.71 13.90 -6.87
C ASN A 94 11.74 12.79 -7.06
N ALA A 95 11.78 11.81 -6.14
CA ALA A 95 12.64 10.64 -6.21
C ALA A 95 12.01 9.47 -5.47
N TYR A 96 12.29 8.26 -5.94
CA TYR A 96 11.91 7.02 -5.28
C TYR A 96 13.10 6.43 -4.51
N PRO A 97 12.87 5.78 -3.36
CA PRO A 97 13.89 4.95 -2.75
C PRO A 97 14.24 3.75 -3.65
N ALA A 98 15.34 3.05 -3.33
CA ALA A 98 15.65 1.79 -3.99
C ALA A 98 14.50 0.79 -3.75
N PRO A 99 13.90 0.21 -4.81
CA PRO A 99 12.77 -0.68 -4.66
C PRO A 99 13.16 -1.97 -3.94
N LEU A 100 12.24 -2.51 -3.15
CA LEU A 100 12.42 -3.78 -2.46
C LEU A 100 12.52 -4.96 -3.44
N GLY A 101 11.90 -4.85 -4.61
CA GLY A 101 11.91 -5.89 -5.64
C GLY A 101 10.83 -5.70 -6.68
N SER A 102 10.77 -6.62 -7.65
CA SER A 102 9.57 -6.79 -8.48
C SER A 102 8.47 -7.46 -7.64
N LEU A 103 7.21 -7.10 -7.89
CA LEU A 103 6.08 -7.80 -7.28
C LEU A 103 6.10 -9.30 -7.60
N ALA A 104 6.35 -9.65 -8.87
CA ALA A 104 6.43 -11.05 -9.31
C ALA A 104 7.58 -11.85 -8.67
N GLY A 105 8.59 -11.20 -8.10
CA GLY A 105 9.68 -11.89 -7.40
C GLY A 105 9.52 -11.94 -5.88
N LEU A 106 8.54 -11.20 -5.32
CA LEU A 106 8.27 -11.13 -3.89
C LEU A 106 7.00 -11.91 -3.49
N LEU A 107 6.12 -12.21 -4.44
CA LEU A 107 4.93 -13.05 -4.31
C LEU A 107 5.25 -14.48 -4.72
#